data_AF-A0A2E5YLV1-F1
#
_entry.id   AF-A0A2E5YLV1-F1
#
_cell.length_a   1.000
_cell.length_b   1.000
_cell.length_c   1.000
_cell.angle_alpha   90.00
_cell.angle_beta   90.00
_cell.angle_gamma   90.00
#
_symmetry.space_group_name_H-M   'P 1'
#
loop_
_entity.id
_entity.type
_entity.pdbx_description
1 polymer ?
#
loop_
_entity_poly.entity_id
_entity_poly.type
_entity_poly.pdbx_seq_one_letter_code
_entity_poly.pdbx_strand_id
1 'polypeptide(L)'
;MSKRLRRILAAMGTFLMFSTAFAPTAMAATSVDQSDAANAPAVVDALVLRPAGFISLVVGVTLFAVSAPIVLITRPFEIGIPFKQLVVRPAKYIWVDPIGGH
;
A
#
# COMPACT_ATOMS: atom_id res chain seq x y z
N MET A 1 29.47 16.11 -1.28
CA MET A 1 28.00 15.94 -1.38
C MET A 1 27.37 17.28 -1.77
N SER A 2 26.65 17.36 -2.89
CA SER A 2 26.15 18.64 -3.39
C SER A 2 25.01 19.17 -2.50
N LYS A 3 24.95 20.49 -2.28
CA LYS A 3 23.93 21.13 -1.42
C LYS A 3 22.49 20.83 -1.89
N ARG A 4 22.31 20.52 -3.18
CA ARG A 4 21.04 20.10 -3.80
C ARG A 4 20.64 18.69 -3.38
N LEU A 5 21.58 17.74 -3.40
CA LEU A 5 21.33 16.36 -2.97
C LEU A 5 20.95 16.30 -1.48
N ARG A 6 21.58 17.13 -0.65
CA ARG A 6 21.26 17.22 0.79
C ARG A 6 19.87 17.78 1.05
N ARG A 7 19.40 18.73 0.23
CA ARG A 7 18.03 19.28 0.32
C ARG A 7 16.98 18.29 -0.16
N ILE A 8 17.25 17.54 -1.23
CA ILE A 8 16.33 16.50 -1.72
C ILE A 8 16.21 15.38 -0.68
N LEU A 9 17.32 14.93 -0.11
CA LEU A 9 17.31 13.92 0.97
C LEU A 9 16.59 14.43 2.23
N ALA A 10 16.78 15.69 2.60
CA ALA A 10 16.07 16.30 3.73
C ALA A 10 14.57 16.43 3.46
N ALA A 11 14.16 16.87 2.26
CA ALA A 11 12.77 17.01 1.87
C ALA A 11 12.04 15.65 1.77
N MET A 12 12.72 14.62 1.27
CA MET A 12 12.20 13.24 1.30
C MET A 12 12.05 12.75 2.74
N GLY A 13 13.03 13.00 3.62
CA GLY A 13 12.97 12.59 5.02
C GLY A 13 11.82 13.25 5.79
N THR A 14 11.60 14.56 5.61
CA THR A 14 10.47 15.26 6.23
C THR A 14 9.13 14.84 5.65
N PHE A 15 9.05 14.60 4.33
CA PHE A 15 7.83 14.07 3.72
C PHE A 15 7.49 12.67 4.23
N LEU A 16 8.48 11.80 4.40
CA LEU A 16 8.34 10.48 5.02
C LEU A 16 7.79 10.57 6.44
N MET A 17 8.40 11.41 7.29
CA MET A 17 7.96 11.57 8.68
C MET A 17 6.58 12.24 8.81
N PHE A 18 6.23 13.12 7.88
CA PHE A 18 4.89 13.70 7.83
C PHE A 18 3.85 12.68 7.35
N SER A 19 4.21 11.79 6.42
CA SER A 19 3.32 10.71 5.96
C SER A 19 2.99 9.70 7.06
N THR A 20 3.89 9.45 8.01
CA THR A 20 3.63 8.58 9.17
C THR A 20 2.61 9.16 10.15
N ALA A 21 2.42 10.48 10.18
CA ALA A 21 1.40 11.11 11.04
C ALA A 21 -0.03 10.98 10.48
N PHE A 22 -0.16 10.77 9.17
CA PHE A 22 -1.43 10.52 8.48
C PHE A 22 -1.61 9.07 8.05
N ALA A 23 -0.66 8.19 8.37
CA ALA A 23 -0.87 6.77 8.22
C ALA A 23 -2.02 6.37 9.15
N PRO A 24 -3.18 5.93 8.64
CA PRO A 24 -4.14 5.25 9.50
C PRO A 24 -3.34 4.13 10.15
N THR A 25 -3.34 4.10 11.48
CA THR A 25 -2.74 3.03 12.26
C THR A 25 -3.11 1.71 11.59
N ALA A 26 -2.13 1.03 10.97
CA ALA A 26 -2.30 -0.24 10.28
C ALA A 26 -2.64 -1.40 11.25
N MET A 27 -3.19 -1.06 12.42
CA MET A 27 -3.74 -1.92 13.45
C MET A 27 -5.27 -1.94 13.32
N ALA A 28 -5.79 -2.02 12.09
CA ALA A 28 -7.21 -2.24 11.81
C ALA A 28 -7.44 -2.89 10.45
N ALA A 29 -6.43 -3.53 9.84
CA ALA A 29 -6.69 -4.66 8.95
C ALA A 29 -6.99 -5.90 9.81
N THR A 30 -7.87 -5.75 10.80
CA THR A 30 -8.64 -6.86 11.33
C THR A 30 -9.32 -7.41 10.11
N SER A 31 -8.96 -8.65 9.74
CA SER A 31 -9.70 -9.54 8.86
C SER A 31 -11.10 -9.02 8.60
N VAL A 32 -11.27 -8.21 7.53
CA VAL A 32 -12.58 -8.10 6.92
C VAL A 32 -12.77 -9.49 6.39
N ASP A 33 -13.58 -10.25 7.13
CA ASP A 33 -13.86 -11.63 6.83
C ASP A 33 -14.16 -11.71 5.34
N GLN A 34 -13.38 -12.53 4.64
CA GLN A 34 -13.55 -12.76 3.21
C GLN A 34 -15.00 -13.20 2.89
N SER A 35 -15.78 -13.62 3.88
CA SER A 35 -17.22 -13.93 3.77
C SER A 35 -18.15 -12.73 3.76
N ASP A 36 -17.78 -11.58 4.34
CA ASP A 36 -18.65 -10.38 4.38
C ASP A 36 -18.52 -9.52 3.12
N ALA A 37 -17.35 -9.52 2.48
CA ALA A 37 -17.19 -8.96 1.14
C ALA A 37 -17.96 -9.78 0.09
N ALA A 38 -18.22 -11.08 0.34
CA ALA A 38 -18.83 -12.06 -0.59
C ALA A 38 -20.25 -11.76 -0.98
N ASN A 39 -20.89 -10.99 -0.12
CA ASN A 39 -22.28 -10.66 -0.22
C ASN A 39 -22.46 -9.15 -0.43
N ALA A 40 -21.38 -8.42 -0.74
CA ALA A 40 -21.46 -7.02 -1.07
C ALA A 40 -22.25 -6.83 -2.39
N PRO A 41 -23.29 -5.98 -2.42
CA PRO A 41 -23.99 -5.66 -3.64
C PRO A 41 -22.99 -5.16 -4.69
N ALA A 42 -23.08 -5.65 -5.93
CA ALA A 42 -22.13 -5.32 -7.01
C ALA A 42 -21.93 -3.79 -7.21
N VAL A 43 -22.93 -2.99 -6.84
CA VAL A 43 -22.86 -1.52 -6.83
C VAL A 43 -21.89 -0.99 -5.78
N VAL A 44 -21.90 -1.54 -4.56
CA VAL A 44 -20.97 -1.17 -3.47
C VAL A 44 -19.55 -1.61 -3.81
N ASP A 45 -19.40 -2.79 -4.40
CA ASP A 45 -18.10 -3.29 -4.87
C ASP A 45 -17.49 -2.37 -5.93
N ALA A 46 -18.28 -2.01 -6.95
CA ALA A 46 -17.81 -1.15 -8.04
C ALA A 46 -17.54 0.31 -7.60
N LEU A 47 -18.38 0.89 -6.74
CA LEU A 47 -18.32 2.32 -6.41
C LEU A 47 -17.51 2.64 -5.16
N VAL A 48 -17.34 1.70 -4.24
CA VAL A 48 -16.66 1.94 -2.95
C VAL A 48 -15.42 1.08 -2.83
N LEU A 49 -15.56 -0.25 -3.03
CA LEU A 49 -14.45 -1.17 -2.82
C LEU A 49 -13.35 -1.02 -3.88
N ARG A 50 -13.71 -0.85 -5.16
CA ARG A 50 -12.71 -0.63 -6.24
C ARG A 50 -11.90 0.67 -6.08
N PRO A 51 -12.52 1.85 -5.83
CA PRO A 51 -11.76 3.05 -5.54
C PRO A 51 -10.90 2.95 -4.28
N ALA A 52 -11.42 2.33 -3.22
CA ALA A 52 -10.65 2.10 -1.99
C ALA A 52 -9.45 1.17 -2.23
N GLY A 53 -9.63 0.10 -3.02
CA GLY A 53 -8.55 -0.79 -3.45
C GLY A 53 -7.47 -0.06 -4.26
N PHE A 54 -7.87 0.85 -5.15
CA PHE A 54 -6.94 1.70 -5.90
C PHE A 54 -6.15 2.64 -4.99
N ILE A 55 -6.79 3.28 -4.03
CA ILE A 55 -6.10 4.12 -3.04
C ILE A 55 -5.12 3.27 -2.22
N SER A 56 -5.53 2.08 -1.79
CA SER A 56 -4.67 1.13 -1.07
C SER A 56 -3.43 0.74 -1.88
N LEU A 57 -3.59 0.52 -3.20
CA LEU A 57 -2.48 0.27 -4.11
C LEU A 57 -1.53 1.46 -4.20
N VAL A 58 -2.04 2.68 -4.38
CA VAL A 58 -1.20 3.88 -4.45
C VAL A 58 -0.40 4.08 -3.16
N VAL A 59 -1.05 3.89 -2.02
CA VAL A 59 -0.40 3.97 -0.70
C VAL A 59 0.65 2.87 -0.54
N GLY A 60 0.30 1.63 -0.87
CA GLY A 60 1.20 0.48 -0.77
C GLY A 60 2.44 0.60 -1.66
N VAL A 61 2.27 1.04 -2.92
CA VAL A 61 3.38 1.32 -3.85
C VAL A 61 4.27 2.44 -3.31
N THR A 62 3.69 3.50 -2.75
CA THR A 62 4.46 4.62 -2.18
C THR A 62 5.28 4.17 -0.98
N LEU A 63 4.66 3.42 -0.06
CA LEU A 63 5.35 2.85 1.11
C LEU A 63 6.44 1.86 0.69
N PHE A 64 6.20 1.05 -0.33
CA PHE A 64 7.22 0.16 -0.88
C PHE A 64 8.37 0.95 -1.50
N ALA A 65 8.12 1.97 -2.32
CA ALA A 65 9.18 2.78 -2.92
C ALA A 65 10.07 3.46 -1.87
N VAL A 66 9.48 3.86 -0.76
CA VAL A 66 10.16 4.47 0.39
C VAL A 66 10.96 3.46 1.20
N SER A 67 10.38 2.29 1.50
CA SER A 67 11.00 1.28 2.36
C SER A 67 11.95 0.34 1.60
N ALA A 68 11.76 0.18 0.30
CA ALA A 68 12.58 -0.65 -0.58
C ALA A 68 14.08 -0.38 -0.46
N PRO A 69 14.60 0.86 -0.49
CA PRO A 69 16.03 1.10 -0.33
C PRO A 69 16.55 0.64 1.05
N ILE A 70 15.75 0.79 2.10
CA ILE A 70 16.12 0.34 3.45
C ILE A 70 16.18 -1.19 3.50
N VAL A 71 15.16 -1.86 2.97
CA VAL A 71 15.10 -3.33 2.91
C VAL A 71 16.21 -3.88 2.02
N LEU A 72 16.51 -3.23 0.89
CA LEU A 72 17.57 -3.65 -0.01
C LEU A 72 18.95 -3.58 0.66
N ILE A 73 19.20 -2.58 1.51
CA ILE A 73 20.46 -2.44 2.25
C ILE A 73 20.53 -3.41 3.45
N THR A 74 19.42 -3.60 4.17
CA THR A 74 19.41 -4.38 5.41
C THR A 74 19.19 -5.88 5.21
N ARG A 75 18.30 -6.24 4.28
CA ARG A 75 17.84 -7.62 4.00
C ARG A 75 17.50 -7.81 2.52
N PRO A 76 18.51 -7.79 1.62
CA PRO A 76 18.29 -7.80 0.17
C PRO A 76 17.50 -9.01 -0.34
N PHE A 77 17.64 -10.17 0.29
CA PHE A 77 16.95 -11.40 -0.11
C PHE A 77 15.46 -11.42 0.26
N GLU A 78 15.03 -10.55 1.17
CA GLU A 78 13.65 -10.53 1.69
C GLU A 78 12.76 -9.47 1.01
N ILE A 79 13.28 -8.71 0.03
CA ILE A 79 12.54 -7.63 -0.65
C ILE A 79 11.23 -8.08 -1.32
N GLY A 80 11.14 -9.36 -1.69
CA GLY A 80 9.92 -9.94 -2.25
C GLY A 80 8.75 -9.97 -1.27
N ILE A 81 9.02 -10.04 0.05
CA ILE A 81 8.00 -10.08 1.10
C ILE A 81 7.21 -8.76 1.18
N PRO A 82 7.84 -7.59 1.40
CA PRO A 82 7.12 -6.32 1.42
C PRO A 82 6.52 -5.99 0.05
N PHE A 83 7.17 -6.34 -1.07
CA PHE A 83 6.58 -6.16 -2.40
C PHE A 83 5.26 -6.93 -2.56
N LYS A 84 5.23 -8.20 -2.14
CA LYS A 84 4.01 -9.04 -2.20
C LYS A 84 2.88 -8.47 -1.35
N GLN A 85 3.20 -7.97 -0.16
CA GLN A 85 2.21 -7.42 0.77
C GLN A 85 1.67 -6.06 0.32
N LEU A 86 2.56 -5.15 -0.09
CA LEU A 86 2.24 -3.75 -0.35
C LEU A 86 1.77 -3.48 -1.78
N VAL A 87 2.16 -4.32 -2.75
CA VAL A 87 1.86 -4.08 -4.18
C VAL A 87 0.99 -5.19 -4.75
N VAL A 88 1.38 -6.46 -4.57
CA VAL A 88 0.71 -7.59 -5.25
C VAL A 88 -0.69 -7.85 -4.68
N ARG A 89 -0.85 -7.83 -3.35
CA ARG A 89 -2.17 -8.06 -2.72
C ARG A 89 -3.20 -6.98 -3.10
N PRO A 90 -2.91 -5.67 -3.00
CA PRO A 90 -3.85 -4.64 -3.44
C PRO A 90 -4.13 -4.70 -4.95
N ALA A 91 -3.12 -5.02 -5.78
CA ALA A 91 -3.30 -5.16 -7.22
C ALA A 91 -4.26 -6.31 -7.56
N LYS A 92 -4.15 -7.45 -6.87
CA LYS A 92 -5.04 -8.59 -7.07
C LYS A 92 -6.50 -8.20 -6.88
N TYR A 93 -6.78 -7.43 -5.84
CA TYR A 93 -8.14 -6.97 -5.50
C TYR A 93 -8.78 -6.09 -6.59
N ILE A 94 -7.97 -5.34 -7.35
CA ILE A 94 -8.48 -4.44 -8.42
C ILE A 94 -8.70 -5.21 -9.74
N TRP A 95 -7.73 -6.05 -10.11
CA TRP A 95 -7.60 -6.58 -11.48
C TRP A 95 -7.88 -8.07 -11.65
N VAL A 96 -7.76 -8.86 -10.59
CA VAL A 96 -7.89 -10.34 -10.68
C VAL A 96 -9.21 -10.80 -10.08
N ASP A 97 -9.64 -10.12 -9.03
CA ASP A 97 -10.80 -10.49 -8.25
C ASP A 97 -12.12 -10.10 -8.97
N PRO A 98 -13.07 -11.04 -9.13
CA PRO A 98 -14.31 -10.82 -9.89
C PRO A 98 -15.27 -9.90 -9.13
N ILE A 99 -15.93 -9.01 -9.88
CA ILE A 99 -16.95 -8.12 -9.35
C ILE A 99 -18.10 -8.91 -8.70
N GLY A 100 -18.39 -8.61 -7.43
CA GLY A 100 -19.52 -9.20 -6.69
C GLY A 100 -19.44 -10.71 -6.43
N GLY A 101 -18.28 -11.34 -6.56
CA GLY A 101 -18.06 -12.75 -6.22
C GLY A 101 -17.38 -12.95 -4.87
N HIS A 102 -17.56 -12.00 -3.95
CA HIS A 102 -16.41 -11.55 -3.18
C HIS A 102 -16.20 -12.07 -1.78
#